data_AF-A0A1I8M2E7-F1
#
_entry.id   AF-A0A1I8M2E7-F1
#
_cell.length_a   1.000
_cell.length_b   1.000
_cell.length_c   1.000
_cell.angle_alpha   90.00
_cell.angle_beta   90.00
_cell.angle_gamma   90.00
#
_symmetry.space_group_name_H-M   'P 1'
#
loop_
_entity.id
_entity.type
_entity.pdbx_description
1 polymer ?
#
loop_
_entity_poly.entity_id
_entity_poly.type
_entity_poly.pdbx_seq_one_letter_code
_entity_poly.pdbx_strand_id
1 'polypeptide(L)'
;MPPNSENANHQTQSAPVDDIADTTTDEQKSKIIVKYRKNFYDITRFLHKHPGGINTLRGLENADMTARFMRAPPHSDAAMYLMKEYQIKTIPPKWRNGRRHAPEIKENIEIVEEEDHDENAKKHTNNNDLDDSMEHLVDWSQAMLPQIAKITPYYNEWVHKPVDRPLRLFGPWYLEMCTKTPWWVVPAFWIPVITALIYNQFQEPFANRDILKITFLSLYFVMGILLWTLLEYVLHRHVFHMQMVGNPSPWLCTFHFMIHGLHHKVPFDPMRLVFPPLPAVILCLFFYTPLSLIFPQPRVLLAGSLLGYLGYDMIHYYLHYGNPSLKQLYFMKRYHYQHHFAHQDLGYGVSNPLWDFVFKTSIHLRKLTFHLKWK
;
A
#
# COMPACT_ATOMS: atom_id res chain seq x y z
N MET A 1 23.12 23.73 -61.30
CA MET A 1 21.89 24.53 -61.28
C MET A 1 20.71 23.57 -61.05
N PRO A 2 19.79 23.92 -60.14
CA PRO A 2 18.61 23.15 -59.71
C PRO A 2 17.44 23.36 -60.75
N PRO A 3 16.14 22.97 -60.55
CA PRO A 3 15.47 22.69 -59.26
C PRO A 3 14.29 21.69 -59.17
N ASN A 4 13.92 21.44 -57.90
CA ASN A 4 12.58 21.27 -57.26
C ASN A 4 11.61 20.20 -57.78
N SER A 5 10.75 19.54 -57.00
CA SER A 5 10.32 19.50 -55.58
C SER A 5 9.38 18.27 -55.51
N GLU A 6 9.26 17.48 -54.44
CA GLU A 6 8.42 17.73 -53.28
C GLU A 6 8.63 16.62 -52.23
N ASN A 7 8.63 17.03 -50.97
CA ASN A 7 8.65 16.18 -49.78
C ASN A 7 7.26 15.60 -49.51
N ALA A 8 7.19 14.29 -49.21
CA ALA A 8 6.10 13.71 -48.43
C ALA A 8 6.68 12.88 -47.28
N ASN A 9 6.68 13.47 -46.08
CA ASN A 9 6.99 12.82 -44.81
C ASN A 9 5.90 11.79 -44.48
N HIS A 10 6.22 10.50 -44.51
CA HIS A 10 5.44 9.48 -43.80
C HIS A 10 5.91 9.43 -42.34
N GLN A 11 5.21 10.15 -41.46
CA GLN A 11 5.24 9.89 -40.02
C GLN A 11 4.41 8.63 -39.75
N THR A 12 5.08 7.51 -39.47
CA THR A 12 4.47 6.34 -38.85
C THR A 12 4.13 6.68 -37.39
N GLN A 13 2.86 7.02 -37.14
CA GLN A 13 2.30 7.05 -35.79
C GLN A 13 2.28 5.62 -35.25
N SER A 14 3.16 5.34 -34.28
CA SER A 14 3.10 4.16 -33.44
C SER A 14 1.87 4.26 -32.54
N ALA A 15 0.86 3.44 -32.81
CA ALA A 15 -0.28 3.24 -31.92
C ALA A 15 0.20 2.74 -30.53
N PRO A 16 -0.40 3.18 -29.41
CA PRO A 16 -0.09 2.61 -28.11
C PRO A 16 -0.61 1.17 -28.07
N VAL A 17 0.27 0.25 -27.69
CA VAL A 17 -0.05 -1.14 -27.37
C VAL A 17 -1.00 -1.14 -26.17
N ASP A 18 -2.11 -1.85 -26.32
CA ASP A 18 -3.23 -1.96 -25.40
C ASP A 18 -2.79 -2.13 -23.93
N ASP A 19 -3.09 -1.12 -23.12
CA ASP A 19 -3.35 -1.31 -21.70
C ASP A 19 -4.58 -2.23 -21.60
N ILE A 20 -4.41 -3.44 -21.05
CA ILE A 20 -5.53 -4.23 -20.53
C ILE A 20 -5.97 -3.56 -19.23
N ALA A 21 -6.50 -2.34 -19.37
CA ALA A 21 -7.46 -1.76 -18.47
C ALA A 21 -8.80 -2.43 -18.80
N ASP A 22 -9.42 -3.00 -17.78
CA ASP A 22 -10.81 -3.39 -17.74
C ASP A 22 -11.69 -2.18 -18.11
N THR A 23 -11.84 -1.93 -19.41
CA THR A 23 -12.55 -0.78 -20.00
C THR A 23 -13.98 -1.16 -20.41
N THR A 24 -14.44 -2.33 -19.98
CA THR A 24 -15.82 -2.76 -20.17
C THR A 24 -16.48 -2.98 -18.80
N THR A 25 -16.98 -1.90 -18.17
CA THR A 25 -18.18 -1.85 -17.28
C THR A 25 -18.25 -0.64 -16.31
N ASP A 26 -17.50 0.46 -16.48
CA ASP A 26 -17.55 1.57 -15.50
C ASP A 26 -18.69 2.59 -15.69
N GLU A 27 -19.50 2.47 -16.76
CA GLU A 27 -20.58 3.43 -17.05
C GLU A 27 -21.95 3.14 -16.41
N GLN A 28 -22.08 2.11 -15.56
CA GLN A 28 -23.39 1.78 -14.96
C GLN A 28 -23.39 1.34 -13.48
N LYS A 29 -22.33 1.62 -12.72
CA LYS A 29 -22.45 1.53 -11.24
C LYS A 29 -23.10 2.80 -10.71
N SER A 30 -24.24 2.64 -10.05
CA SER A 30 -24.91 3.74 -9.34
C SER A 30 -23.94 4.40 -8.37
N LYS A 31 -23.71 5.71 -8.51
CA LYS A 31 -22.84 6.46 -7.59
C LYS A 31 -23.33 6.32 -6.16
N ILE A 32 -22.42 5.96 -5.26
CA ILE A 32 -22.68 5.82 -3.83
C ILE A 32 -22.13 7.07 -3.15
N ILE A 33 -23.02 8.05 -2.98
CA ILE A 33 -22.70 9.30 -2.29
C ILE A 33 -23.13 9.19 -0.84
N VAL A 34 -22.28 9.60 0.09
CA VAL A 34 -22.58 9.64 1.53
C VAL A 34 -22.41 11.05 2.05
N LYS A 35 -23.23 11.42 3.04
CA LYS A 35 -23.07 12.66 3.79
C LYS A 35 -22.38 12.36 5.11
N TYR A 36 -21.34 13.12 5.44
CA TYR A 36 -20.69 13.10 6.75
C TYR A 36 -20.53 14.52 7.25
N ARG A 37 -21.15 14.82 8.39
CA ARG A 37 -21.32 16.16 8.94
C ARG A 37 -21.93 17.11 7.91
N LYS A 38 -21.19 18.13 7.48
CA LYS A 38 -21.63 19.13 6.48
C LYS A 38 -21.14 18.81 5.05
N ASN A 39 -20.34 17.76 4.88
CA ASN A 39 -19.67 17.43 3.63
C ASN A 39 -20.25 16.18 2.96
N PHE A 40 -20.04 16.07 1.65
CA PHE A 40 -20.48 14.94 0.83
C PHE A 40 -19.26 14.22 0.23
N TYR A 41 -19.37 12.89 0.10
CA TYR A 41 -18.28 12.04 -0.37
C TYR A 41 -18.81 11.02 -1.39
N ASP A 42 -18.14 10.89 -2.53
CA ASP A 42 -18.38 9.82 -3.50
C ASP A 42 -17.44 8.65 -3.20
N ILE A 43 -17.96 7.63 -2.52
CA ILE A 43 -17.17 6.48 -2.07
C ILE A 43 -17.25 5.30 -3.03
N THR A 44 -17.82 5.46 -4.23
CA THR A 44 -18.09 4.36 -5.19
C THR A 44 -16.83 3.53 -5.46
N ARG A 45 -15.71 4.22 -5.75
CA ARG A 45 -14.41 3.58 -6.01
C ARG A 45 -13.68 3.14 -4.73
N PHE A 46 -14.08 3.62 -3.56
CA PHE A 46 -13.46 3.26 -2.28
C PHE A 46 -14.02 1.95 -1.68
N LEU A 47 -15.22 1.53 -2.09
CA LEU A 47 -15.93 0.40 -1.46
C LEU A 47 -15.11 -0.89 -1.34
N HIS A 48 -14.39 -1.24 -2.41
CA HIS A 48 -13.55 -2.44 -2.46
C HIS A 48 -12.17 -2.24 -1.81
N LYS A 49 -11.77 -0.98 -1.57
CA LYS A 49 -10.53 -0.57 -0.90
C LYS A 49 -10.73 -0.38 0.61
N HIS A 50 -11.97 -0.33 1.08
CA HIS A 50 -12.30 -0.05 2.47
C HIS A 50 -11.70 -1.12 3.41
N PRO A 51 -10.85 -0.73 4.39
CA PRO A 51 -10.21 -1.69 5.28
C PRO A 51 -11.20 -2.52 6.10
N GLY A 52 -12.34 -1.93 6.46
CA GLY A 52 -13.44 -2.61 7.17
C GLY A 52 -14.29 -3.53 6.29
N GLY A 53 -14.02 -3.63 4.98
CA GLY A 53 -14.79 -4.44 4.03
C GLY A 53 -16.03 -3.72 3.48
N ILE A 54 -16.51 -4.19 2.33
CA ILE A 54 -17.68 -3.61 1.63
C ILE A 54 -18.98 -3.85 2.39
N ASN A 55 -19.08 -4.96 3.11
CA ASN A 55 -20.29 -5.30 3.85
C ASN A 55 -20.57 -4.34 5.02
N THR A 56 -19.57 -3.62 5.51
CA THR A 56 -19.76 -2.57 6.53
C THR A 56 -20.26 -1.25 5.97
N LEU A 57 -20.33 -1.10 4.65
CA LEU A 57 -20.82 0.09 3.97
C LEU A 57 -22.22 -0.10 3.36
N ARG A 58 -22.78 -1.32 3.46
CA ARG A 58 -24.14 -1.62 3.03
C ARG A 58 -25.16 -0.69 3.70
N GLY A 59 -26.13 -0.24 2.92
CA GLY A 59 -27.19 0.67 3.37
C GLY A 59 -26.77 2.12 3.54
N LEU A 60 -25.53 2.50 3.18
CA LEU A 60 -25.11 3.90 3.15
C LEU A 60 -25.43 4.63 1.86
N GLU A 61 -26.01 3.94 0.88
CA GLU A 61 -26.35 4.49 -0.44
C GLU A 61 -27.19 5.76 -0.31
N ASN A 62 -26.56 6.91 -0.61
CA ASN A 62 -27.22 8.21 -0.55
C ASN A 62 -27.77 8.56 0.84
N ALA A 63 -27.10 8.11 1.92
CA ALA A 63 -27.48 8.34 3.32
C ALA A 63 -26.50 9.26 4.07
N ASP A 64 -26.95 9.77 5.22
CA ASP A 64 -26.09 10.45 6.19
C ASP A 64 -25.41 9.39 7.09
N MET A 65 -24.09 9.28 6.98
CA MET A 65 -23.30 8.30 7.73
C MET A 65 -22.78 8.84 9.06
N THR A 66 -23.05 10.11 9.43
CA THR A 66 -22.43 10.78 10.59
C THR A 66 -22.59 9.98 11.88
N ALA A 67 -23.82 9.62 12.25
CA ALA A 67 -24.07 8.88 13.48
C ALA A 67 -23.43 7.48 13.46
N ARG A 68 -23.44 6.80 12.31
CA ARG A 68 -22.83 5.47 12.17
C ARG A 68 -21.30 5.53 12.24
N PHE A 69 -20.71 6.54 11.62
CA PHE A 69 -19.28 6.78 11.59
C PHE A 69 -18.75 7.11 13.00
N MET A 70 -19.47 7.95 13.76
CA MET A 70 -19.11 8.30 15.15
C MET A 70 -19.31 7.15 16.14
N ARG A 71 -20.24 6.22 15.89
CA ARG A 71 -20.45 5.02 16.71
C ARG A 71 -19.50 3.86 16.35
N ALA A 72 -18.91 3.90 15.16
CA ALA A 72 -17.90 2.92 14.77
C ALA A 72 -16.66 3.07 15.66
N PRO A 73 -15.76 2.06 15.69
CA PRO A 73 -14.42 2.27 16.24
C PRO A 73 -13.81 3.56 15.67
N PRO A 74 -13.07 4.34 16.49
CA PRO A 74 -12.42 5.55 16.02
C PRO A 74 -11.59 5.25 14.77
N HIS A 75 -11.80 6.05 13.73
CA HIS A 75 -10.94 6.03 12.56
C HIS A 75 -9.66 6.79 12.91
N SER A 76 -8.53 6.29 12.44
CA SER A 76 -7.24 6.96 12.61
C SER A 76 -7.17 8.26 11.81
N ASP A 77 -6.19 9.09 12.13
CA ASP A 77 -5.89 10.30 11.36
C ASP A 77 -5.60 9.98 9.89
N ALA A 78 -4.88 8.89 9.62
CA ALA A 78 -4.61 8.41 8.25
C ALA A 78 -5.89 8.05 7.48
N ALA A 79 -6.87 7.42 8.14
CA ALA A 79 -8.15 7.09 7.52
C ALA A 79 -9.02 8.33 7.29
N MET A 80 -9.02 9.27 8.24
CA MET A 80 -9.70 10.57 8.10
C MET A 80 -9.08 11.40 6.98
N TYR A 81 -7.77 11.35 6.84
CA TYR A 81 -7.01 11.99 5.77
C TYR A 81 -7.38 11.41 4.40
N LEU A 82 -7.34 10.08 4.24
CA LEU A 82 -7.71 9.40 3.00
C LEU A 82 -9.17 9.67 2.60
N MET A 83 -10.09 9.83 3.55
CA MET A 83 -11.49 10.12 3.27
C MET A 83 -11.66 11.41 2.44
N LYS A 84 -10.76 12.39 2.58
CA LYS A 84 -10.81 13.66 1.85
C LYS A 84 -10.64 13.49 0.34
N GLU A 85 -9.96 12.43 -0.12
CA GLU A 85 -9.82 12.07 -1.54
C GLU A 85 -11.15 11.80 -2.25
N TYR A 86 -12.19 11.54 -1.46
CA TYR A 86 -13.53 11.20 -1.95
C TYR A 86 -14.51 12.34 -1.77
N GLN A 87 -14.09 13.48 -1.19
CA GLN A 87 -14.98 14.61 -0.96
C GLN A 87 -15.40 15.26 -2.29
N ILE A 88 -16.70 15.48 -2.44
CA ILE A 88 -17.26 16.23 -3.56
C ILE A 88 -17.63 17.64 -3.12
N LYS A 89 -17.28 18.64 -3.94
CA LYS A 89 -17.54 20.06 -3.64
C LYS A 89 -18.97 20.48 -3.93
N THR A 90 -19.74 19.66 -4.66
CA THR A 90 -21.09 19.99 -5.11
C THR A 90 -22.15 19.25 -4.28
N ILE A 91 -23.24 19.95 -3.95
CA ILE A 91 -24.39 19.34 -3.27
C ILE A 91 -25.10 18.39 -4.25
N PRO A 92 -25.24 17.10 -3.92
CA PRO A 92 -25.89 16.14 -4.80
C PRO A 92 -27.38 16.44 -5.00
N PRO A 93 -27.96 16.14 -6.18
CA PRO A 93 -29.35 16.46 -6.51
C PRO A 93 -30.38 16.03 -5.44
N LYS A 94 -30.23 14.82 -4.88
CA LYS A 94 -31.09 14.29 -3.80
C LYS A 94 -31.16 15.20 -2.57
N TRP A 95 -30.07 15.90 -2.27
CA TRP A 95 -29.94 16.76 -1.10
C TRP A 95 -30.23 18.25 -1.40
N ARG A 96 -30.52 18.60 -2.66
CA ARG A 96 -30.90 19.97 -3.04
C ARG A 96 -32.34 20.31 -2.67
N ASN A 97 -33.25 19.34 -2.75
CA ASN A 97 -34.69 19.57 -2.58
C ASN A 97 -35.14 19.79 -1.13
N GLY A 98 -34.27 19.59 -0.14
CA GLY A 98 -34.53 19.91 1.28
C GLY A 98 -34.41 21.40 1.63
N ARG A 99 -33.99 22.27 0.68
CA ARG A 99 -33.83 23.72 0.88
C ARG A 99 -34.94 24.56 0.24
N ARG A 100 -36.04 23.97 -0.24
CA ARG A 100 -37.17 24.74 -0.78
C ARG A 100 -38.12 25.20 0.33
N HIS A 101 -37.63 25.99 1.28
CA HIS A 101 -38.41 26.90 2.14
C HIS A 101 -37.42 27.67 3.04
N ALA A 102 -36.56 28.47 2.41
CA ALA A 102 -35.89 29.58 3.09
C ALA A 102 -35.96 30.77 2.13
N PRO A 103 -36.43 31.96 2.55
CA PRO A 103 -36.46 33.13 1.68
C PRO A 103 -35.03 33.51 1.31
N GLU A 104 -34.84 34.02 0.09
CA GLU A 104 -33.58 34.63 -0.33
C GLU A 104 -33.22 35.77 0.62
N ILE A 105 -32.15 35.60 1.40
CA ILE A 105 -31.40 36.70 1.97
C ILE A 105 -30.12 36.81 1.14
N LYS A 106 -30.10 37.80 0.24
CA LYS A 106 -28.85 38.38 -0.24
C LYS A 106 -28.23 39.10 0.95
N GLU A 107 -27.11 38.63 1.46
CA GLU A 107 -26.12 39.51 2.08
C GLU A 107 -24.79 38.79 2.30
N ASN A 108 -23.72 39.58 2.16
CA ASN A 108 -22.33 39.21 2.33
C ASN A 108 -22.12 38.65 3.75
N ILE A 109 -21.54 37.46 3.87
CA ILE A 109 -21.20 36.87 5.17
C ILE A 109 -19.70 37.06 5.39
N GLU A 110 -19.36 38.10 6.15
CA GLU A 110 -18.21 38.10 7.05
C GLU A 110 -18.40 36.96 8.06
N ILE A 111 -17.39 36.09 8.17
CA ILE A 111 -17.39 34.97 9.10
C ILE A 111 -17.09 35.54 10.48
N VAL A 112 -18.10 35.65 11.34
CA VAL A 112 -17.92 35.82 12.78
C VAL A 112 -17.93 34.42 13.40
N GLU A 113 -16.83 34.06 14.03
CA GLU A 113 -16.71 32.88 14.88
C GLU A 113 -17.50 33.14 16.17
N GLU A 114 -18.57 32.40 16.41
CA GLU A 114 -19.22 32.33 17.73
C GLU A 114 -18.66 31.12 18.49
N GLU A 115 -17.92 31.41 19.57
CA GLU A 115 -17.49 30.45 20.59
C GLU A 115 -18.68 30.14 21.52
N ASP A 116 -19.20 28.92 21.45
CA ASP A 116 -20.11 28.39 22.47
C ASP A 116 -19.28 27.70 23.58
N HIS A 117 -19.24 28.35 24.75
CA HIS A 117 -18.67 27.81 25.98
C HIS A 117 -19.63 26.79 26.62
N ASP A 118 -19.26 25.50 26.60
CA ASP A 118 -19.89 24.47 27.44
C ASP A 118 -18.84 23.90 28.43
N GLU A 119 -18.97 24.28 29.71
CA GLU A 119 -17.98 24.10 30.77
C GLU A 119 -17.96 22.70 31.44
N ASN A 120 -18.56 21.65 30.86
CA ASN A 120 -18.54 20.34 31.56
C ASN A 120 -18.43 19.06 30.70
N ALA A 121 -17.82 19.14 29.53
CA ALA A 121 -17.45 17.95 28.76
C ALA A 121 -15.99 17.53 29.04
N LYS A 122 -15.81 16.42 29.74
CA LYS A 122 -14.51 15.73 29.86
C LYS A 122 -13.85 15.61 28.49
N LYS A 123 -12.71 16.31 28.34
CA LYS A 123 -11.73 16.32 27.24
C LYS A 123 -11.81 15.11 26.30
N HIS A 124 -12.74 15.15 25.35
CA HIS A 124 -12.68 14.36 24.13
C HIS A 124 -11.78 15.13 23.16
N THR A 125 -10.50 14.76 23.12
CA THR A 125 -9.55 15.27 22.13
C THR A 125 -9.98 14.82 20.73
N ASN A 126 -10.73 15.67 20.03
CA ASN A 126 -10.93 15.58 18.58
C ASN A 126 -11.25 16.98 18.04
N ASN A 127 -10.35 17.93 18.34
CA ASN A 127 -10.32 19.22 17.64
C ASN A 127 -9.81 18.96 16.22
N ASN A 128 -10.68 19.15 15.23
CA ASN A 128 -10.44 18.85 13.82
C ASN A 128 -9.70 20.00 13.11
N ASP A 129 -8.73 20.63 13.78
CA ASP A 129 -7.86 21.66 13.21
C ASP A 129 -6.45 21.10 13.03
N LEU A 130 -6.34 20.08 12.17
CA LEU A 130 -5.06 19.75 11.58
C LEU A 130 -4.89 20.66 10.37
N ASP A 131 -3.79 21.41 10.26
CA ASP A 131 -3.42 22.04 8.99
C ASP A 131 -3.01 20.93 8.01
N ASP A 132 -3.84 20.75 6.98
CA ASP A 132 -4.33 19.41 6.64
C ASP A 132 -3.96 18.90 5.24
N SER A 133 -3.02 19.54 4.54
CA SER A 133 -2.36 18.86 3.42
C SER A 133 -0.98 19.44 3.16
N MET A 134 0.07 18.74 3.61
CA MET A 134 1.44 18.85 3.05
C MET A 134 1.47 18.58 1.53
N GLU A 135 0.34 18.20 0.93
CA GLU A 135 0.18 17.96 -0.50
C GLU A 135 0.41 19.18 -1.37
N HIS A 136 0.29 20.40 -0.83
CA HIS A 136 0.65 21.61 -1.58
C HIS A 136 2.17 21.73 -1.80
N LEU A 137 2.99 20.97 -1.06
CA LEU A 137 4.45 20.97 -1.19
C LEU A 137 4.94 20.17 -2.41
N VAL A 138 4.08 19.35 -3.01
CA VAL A 138 4.39 18.49 -4.16
C VAL A 138 3.35 18.66 -5.27
N ASP A 139 3.80 18.59 -6.51
CA ASP A 139 2.95 18.54 -7.68
C ASP A 139 2.77 17.09 -8.14
N TRP A 140 1.55 16.57 -7.96
CA TRP A 140 1.15 15.20 -8.33
C TRP A 140 1.13 14.94 -9.84
N SER A 141 1.14 15.99 -10.68
CA SER A 141 1.26 15.84 -12.14
C SER A 141 2.71 15.59 -12.59
N GLN A 142 3.68 15.86 -11.72
CA GLN A 142 5.11 15.75 -11.99
C GLN A 142 5.72 14.49 -11.37
N ALA A 143 6.96 14.20 -11.76
CA ALA A 143 7.73 13.13 -11.16
C ALA A 143 7.99 13.41 -9.67
N MET A 144 7.75 12.44 -8.80
CA MET A 144 7.80 12.62 -7.34
C MET A 144 9.23 12.62 -6.79
N LEU A 145 10.14 11.79 -7.32
CA LEU A 145 11.49 11.65 -6.73
C LEU A 145 12.27 12.99 -6.67
N PRO A 146 12.29 13.84 -7.72
CA PRO A 146 12.94 15.14 -7.65
C PRO A 146 12.30 16.11 -6.64
N GLN A 147 11.06 15.85 -6.21
CA GLN A 147 10.31 16.70 -5.29
C GLN A 147 10.50 16.30 -3.83
N ILE A 148 11.03 15.11 -3.53
CA ILE A 148 11.25 14.62 -2.15
C ILE A 148 12.08 15.61 -1.33
N ALA A 149 13.07 16.27 -1.93
CA ALA A 149 13.87 17.26 -1.24
C ALA A 149 13.03 18.39 -0.61
N LYS A 150 11.93 18.80 -1.26
CA LYS A 150 11.03 19.87 -0.79
C LYS A 150 10.20 19.47 0.44
N ILE A 151 9.89 18.18 0.57
CA ILE A 151 9.07 17.65 1.67
C ILE A 151 9.90 17.02 2.80
N THR A 152 11.23 17.00 2.67
CA THR A 152 12.17 16.44 3.65
C THR A 152 11.85 16.83 5.11
N PRO A 153 11.56 18.12 5.44
CA PRO A 153 11.28 18.51 6.82
C PRO A 153 10.02 17.87 7.41
N TYR A 154 9.06 17.48 6.55
CA TYR A 154 7.77 16.92 6.93
C TYR A 154 7.61 15.46 6.47
N TYR A 155 8.71 14.82 6.05
CA TYR A 155 8.70 13.55 5.34
C TYR A 155 7.99 12.44 6.10
N ASN A 156 8.31 12.25 7.38
CA ASN A 156 7.72 11.19 8.22
C ASN A 156 6.21 11.30 8.28
N GLU A 157 5.67 12.51 8.43
CA GLU A 157 4.23 12.70 8.52
C GLU A 157 3.57 12.56 7.13
N TRP A 158 4.20 13.12 6.09
CA TRP A 158 3.66 13.11 4.73
C TRP A 158 3.58 11.70 4.13
N VAL A 159 4.62 10.88 4.30
CA VAL A 159 4.73 9.55 3.67
C VAL A 159 3.70 8.56 4.25
N HIS A 160 3.34 8.74 5.52
CA HIS A 160 2.43 7.87 6.26
C HIS A 160 0.95 8.29 6.17
N LYS A 161 0.65 9.39 5.49
CA LYS A 161 -0.71 9.84 5.18
C LYS A 161 -1.12 9.31 3.80
N PRO A 162 -1.87 8.20 3.71
CA PRO A 162 -2.16 7.53 2.45
C PRO A 162 -3.11 8.36 1.58
N VAL A 163 -2.93 8.25 0.26
CA VAL A 163 -3.82 8.84 -0.75
C VAL A 163 -4.22 7.81 -1.80
N ASP A 164 -5.33 8.06 -2.50
CA ASP A 164 -5.79 7.25 -3.64
C ASP A 164 -5.64 8.04 -4.95
N ARG A 165 -4.38 8.20 -5.39
CA ARG A 165 -4.00 9.00 -6.57
C ARG A 165 -2.94 8.27 -7.39
N PRO A 166 -2.90 8.47 -8.72
CA PRO A 166 -1.76 8.03 -9.52
C PRO A 166 -0.50 8.79 -9.09
N LEU A 167 0.64 8.10 -9.06
CA LEU A 167 1.94 8.67 -8.73
C LEU A 167 2.98 8.24 -9.77
N ARG A 168 3.75 9.22 -10.25
CA ARG A 168 4.87 9.01 -11.17
C ARG A 168 6.20 9.24 -10.44
N LEU A 169 7.16 8.31 -10.53
CA LEU A 169 8.44 8.44 -9.85
C LEU A 169 9.46 9.20 -10.69
N PHE A 170 9.54 8.89 -11.99
CA PHE A 170 10.49 9.47 -12.93
C PHE A 170 9.81 10.28 -14.03
N GLY A 171 10.48 11.34 -14.49
CA GLY A 171 10.02 12.14 -15.62
C GLY A 171 10.05 11.33 -16.93
N PRO A 172 11.22 10.77 -17.31
CA PRO A 172 11.33 9.93 -18.51
C PRO A 172 10.52 8.64 -18.38
N TRP A 173 9.68 8.36 -19.39
CA TRP A 173 8.74 7.23 -19.38
C TRP A 173 9.43 5.87 -19.27
N TYR A 174 10.63 5.71 -19.84
CA TYR A 174 11.36 4.44 -19.82
C TYR A 174 11.90 4.09 -18.43
N LEU A 175 12.31 5.09 -17.64
CA LEU A 175 12.69 4.88 -16.23
C LEU A 175 11.45 4.54 -15.40
N GLU A 176 10.33 5.19 -15.69
CA GLU A 176 9.07 4.93 -15.01
C GLU A 176 8.58 3.49 -15.22
N MET A 177 8.76 2.92 -16.41
CA MET A 177 8.44 1.50 -16.67
C MET A 177 9.23 0.55 -15.77
N CYS A 178 10.49 0.85 -15.48
CA CYS A 178 11.32 0.05 -14.56
C CYS A 178 10.84 0.10 -13.10
N THR A 179 9.91 0.98 -12.75
CA THR A 179 9.32 1.08 -11.40
C THR A 179 8.04 0.27 -11.23
N LYS A 180 7.48 -0.25 -12.32
CA LYS A 180 6.21 -0.97 -12.32
C LYS A 180 6.49 -2.46 -12.41
N THR A 181 6.17 -3.18 -11.35
CA THR A 181 6.34 -4.64 -11.26
C THR A 181 4.96 -5.29 -11.07
N PRO A 182 4.35 -5.85 -12.13
CA PRO A 182 3.17 -6.69 -11.97
C PRO A 182 3.48 -7.87 -11.04
N TRP A 183 2.50 -8.27 -10.21
CA TRP A 183 2.69 -9.32 -9.21
C TRP A 183 3.24 -10.64 -9.78
N TRP A 184 2.86 -11.00 -11.01
CA TRP A 184 3.25 -12.26 -11.65
C TRP A 184 4.70 -12.29 -12.12
N VAL A 185 5.38 -11.14 -12.24
CA VAL A 185 6.79 -11.06 -12.62
C VAL A 185 7.68 -11.71 -11.55
N VAL A 186 7.33 -11.51 -10.27
CA VAL A 186 8.08 -12.06 -9.12
C VAL A 186 8.09 -13.60 -9.14
N PRO A 187 6.95 -14.33 -9.16
CA PRO A 187 6.96 -15.79 -9.27
C PRO A 187 7.56 -16.28 -10.60
N ALA A 188 7.30 -15.60 -11.73
CA ALA A 188 7.87 -16.00 -13.01
C ALA A 188 9.41 -15.98 -13.01
N PHE A 189 10.02 -15.03 -12.29
CA PHE A 189 11.47 -14.95 -12.15
C PHE A 189 12.00 -15.92 -11.07
N TRP A 190 11.40 -15.92 -9.88
CA TRP A 190 11.97 -16.62 -8.73
C TRP A 190 11.67 -18.12 -8.68
N ILE A 191 10.54 -18.59 -9.22
CA ILE A 191 10.22 -20.03 -9.23
C ILE A 191 11.28 -20.83 -10.01
N PRO A 192 11.69 -20.44 -11.24
CA PRO A 192 12.77 -21.13 -11.94
C PRO A 192 14.09 -21.13 -11.16
N VAL A 193 14.46 -20.01 -10.55
CA VAL A 193 15.70 -19.88 -9.76
C VAL A 193 15.67 -20.81 -8.55
N ILE A 194 14.59 -20.79 -7.76
CA ILE A 194 14.41 -21.65 -6.59
C ILE A 194 14.42 -23.12 -7.02
N THR A 195 13.71 -23.46 -8.09
CA THR A 195 13.64 -24.83 -8.61
C THR A 195 15.01 -25.33 -9.04
N ALA A 196 15.79 -24.51 -9.77
CA ALA A 196 17.14 -24.86 -10.18
C ALA A 196 18.07 -25.05 -8.99
N LEU A 197 17.98 -24.19 -7.96
CA LEU A 197 18.76 -24.34 -6.73
C LEU A 197 18.42 -25.65 -6.00
N ILE A 198 17.13 -25.96 -5.84
CA ILE A 198 16.68 -27.21 -5.20
C ILE A 198 17.16 -28.42 -6.02
N TYR A 199 16.89 -28.44 -7.33
CA TYR A 199 17.26 -29.55 -8.21
C TYR A 199 18.76 -29.84 -8.15
N ASN A 200 19.59 -28.80 -8.26
CA ASN A 200 21.05 -28.94 -8.26
C ASN A 200 21.61 -29.52 -6.95
N GLN A 201 20.93 -29.30 -5.82
CA GLN A 201 21.39 -29.76 -4.50
C GLN A 201 20.80 -31.12 -4.11
N PHE A 202 19.59 -31.44 -4.58
CA PHE A 202 18.86 -32.64 -4.15
C PHE A 202 18.92 -33.80 -5.15
N GLN A 203 19.25 -33.57 -6.43
CA GLN A 203 19.25 -34.63 -7.46
C GLN A 203 20.14 -35.84 -7.11
N GLU A 204 21.37 -35.61 -6.66
CA GLU A 204 22.33 -36.67 -6.35
C GLU A 204 21.97 -37.43 -5.05
N PRO A 205 21.63 -36.76 -3.94
CA PRO A 205 21.14 -37.44 -2.74
C PRO A 205 19.89 -38.29 -3.00
N PHE A 206 18.96 -37.82 -3.83
CA PHE A 206 17.77 -38.59 -4.20
C PHE A 206 18.11 -39.80 -5.07
N ALA A 207 18.98 -39.65 -6.08
CA ALA A 207 19.40 -40.76 -6.94
C ALA A 207 20.08 -41.87 -6.14
N ASN A 208 20.91 -41.50 -5.15
CA ASN A 208 21.64 -42.43 -4.29
C ASN A 208 20.83 -42.93 -3.10
N ARG A 209 19.57 -42.49 -2.93
CA ARG A 209 18.71 -42.78 -1.77
C ARG A 209 19.39 -42.48 -0.43
N ASP A 210 20.22 -41.44 -0.38
CA ASP A 210 20.92 -41.00 0.83
C ASP A 210 19.96 -40.22 1.74
N ILE A 211 19.21 -40.96 2.56
CA ILE A 211 18.20 -40.41 3.47
C ILE A 211 18.80 -39.40 4.46
N LEU A 212 20.03 -39.65 4.92
CA LEU A 212 20.69 -38.77 5.88
C LEU A 212 21.01 -37.41 5.25
N LYS A 213 21.59 -37.42 4.04
CA LYS A 213 21.89 -36.18 3.31
C LYS A 213 20.63 -35.45 2.89
N ILE A 214 19.60 -36.15 2.40
CA ILE A 214 18.29 -35.54 2.08
C ILE A 214 17.71 -34.84 3.31
N THR A 215 17.72 -35.51 4.47
CA THR A 215 17.20 -34.94 5.72
C THR A 215 18.01 -33.71 6.13
N PHE A 216 19.34 -33.80 6.09
CA PHE A 216 20.23 -32.69 6.42
C PHE A 216 20.00 -31.47 5.51
N LEU A 217 19.93 -31.66 4.19
CA LEU A 217 19.63 -30.57 3.25
C LEU A 217 18.23 -29.99 3.50
N SER A 218 17.23 -30.84 3.77
CA SER A 218 15.87 -30.39 4.09
C SER A 218 15.81 -29.50 5.34
N LEU A 219 16.61 -29.80 6.36
CA LEU A 219 16.73 -28.96 7.55
C LEU A 219 17.32 -27.58 7.22
N TYR A 220 18.35 -27.51 6.38
CA TYR A 220 18.89 -26.22 5.90
C TYR A 220 17.87 -25.43 5.08
N PHE A 221 17.07 -26.11 4.27
CA PHE A 221 16.01 -25.48 3.49
C PHE A 221 14.94 -24.86 4.41
N VAL A 222 14.48 -25.60 5.41
CA VAL A 222 13.53 -25.09 6.42
C VAL A 222 14.15 -23.96 7.23
N MET A 223 15.42 -24.07 7.62
CA MET A 223 16.17 -22.99 8.28
C MET A 223 16.19 -21.73 7.42
N GLY A 224 16.33 -21.84 6.10
CA GLY A 224 16.29 -20.72 5.17
C GLY A 224 14.94 -20.01 5.20
N ILE A 225 13.83 -20.75 5.19
CA ILE A 225 12.48 -20.19 5.31
C ILE A 225 12.33 -19.43 6.65
N LEU A 226 12.79 -20.02 7.75
CA LEU A 226 12.73 -19.38 9.08
C LEU A 226 13.59 -18.11 9.13
N LEU A 227 14.81 -18.14 8.58
CA LEU A 227 15.68 -16.97 8.47
C LEU A 227 15.03 -15.87 7.63
N TRP A 228 14.34 -16.23 6.55
CA TRP A 228 13.57 -15.26 5.78
C TRP A 228 12.50 -14.58 6.66
N THR A 229 11.71 -15.32 7.43
CA THR A 229 10.67 -14.68 8.27
C THR A 229 11.25 -13.71 9.30
N LEU A 230 12.46 -13.99 9.81
CA LEU A 230 13.17 -13.07 10.69
C LEU A 230 13.68 -11.84 9.92
N LEU A 231 14.26 -12.06 8.74
CA LEU A 231 14.74 -10.99 7.87
C LEU A 231 13.60 -10.07 7.44
N GLU A 232 12.44 -10.63 7.06
CA GLU A 232 11.20 -9.90 6.79
C GLU A 232 10.88 -8.95 7.94
N TYR A 233 10.81 -9.47 9.16
CA TYR A 233 10.51 -8.66 10.35
C TYR A 233 11.54 -7.55 10.57
N VAL A 234 12.84 -7.86 10.49
CA VAL A 234 13.92 -6.90 10.72
C VAL A 234 13.92 -5.80 9.65
N LEU A 235 13.79 -6.18 8.37
CA LEU A 235 13.72 -5.23 7.27
C LEU A 235 12.47 -4.35 7.40
N HIS A 236 11.31 -4.96 7.65
CA HIS A 236 10.07 -4.19 7.74
C HIS A 236 10.11 -3.20 8.91
N ARG A 237 10.60 -3.62 10.08
CA ARG A 237 10.68 -2.75 11.26
C ARG A 237 11.74 -1.66 11.17
N HIS A 238 12.97 -2.04 10.80
CA HIS A 238 14.13 -1.15 10.99
C HIS A 238 14.58 -0.44 9.71
N VAL A 239 14.24 -0.97 8.54
CA VAL A 239 14.63 -0.39 7.25
C VAL A 239 13.42 0.27 6.59
N PHE A 240 12.31 -0.45 6.48
CA PHE A 240 11.10 0.02 5.80
C PHE A 240 10.26 0.98 6.65
N HIS A 241 10.38 0.94 7.98
CA HIS A 241 9.76 1.89 8.92
C HIS A 241 10.80 2.74 9.65
N MET A 242 11.91 3.03 8.98
CA MET A 242 12.93 3.90 9.57
C MET A 242 12.39 5.32 9.76
N GLN A 243 12.54 5.87 10.96
CA GLN A 243 12.14 7.24 11.25
C GLN A 243 13.24 8.22 10.86
N MET A 244 12.85 9.26 10.13
CA MET A 244 13.75 10.34 9.74
C MET A 244 13.85 11.37 10.88
N VAL A 245 14.87 11.27 11.74
CA VAL A 245 15.00 12.12 12.94
C VAL A 245 15.84 13.37 12.64
N GLY A 246 15.44 14.52 13.18
CA GLY A 246 16.20 15.77 13.10
C GLY A 246 16.09 16.43 11.73
N ASN A 247 17.22 16.64 11.06
CA ASN A 247 17.28 17.19 9.69
C ASN A 247 17.70 16.08 8.73
N PRO A 248 16.75 15.25 8.25
CA PRO A 248 17.09 14.07 7.48
C PRO A 248 17.64 14.44 6.10
N SER A 249 18.53 13.60 5.59
CA SER A 249 19.06 13.79 4.23
C SER A 249 17.94 13.57 3.20
N PRO A 250 17.78 14.45 2.19
CA PRO A 250 16.87 14.21 1.07
C PRO A 250 17.12 12.89 0.35
N TRP A 251 18.38 12.47 0.27
CA TRP A 251 18.76 11.17 -0.31
C TRP A 251 18.23 10.00 0.49
N LEU A 252 18.26 10.09 1.83
CA LEU A 252 17.74 9.05 2.71
C LEU A 252 16.21 8.97 2.64
N CYS A 253 15.53 10.12 2.59
CA CYS A 253 14.10 10.19 2.37
C CYS A 253 13.70 9.60 1.01
N THR A 254 14.50 9.87 -0.04
CA THR A 254 14.29 9.30 -1.37
C THR A 254 14.47 7.79 -1.36
N PHE A 255 15.53 7.29 -0.72
CA PHE A 255 15.77 5.86 -0.56
C PHE A 255 14.62 5.17 0.16
N HIS A 256 14.21 5.67 1.33
CA HIS A 256 13.08 5.14 2.09
C HIS A 256 11.77 5.17 1.26
N PHE A 257 11.55 6.25 0.52
CA PHE A 257 10.37 6.39 -0.32
C PHE A 257 10.32 5.28 -1.38
N MET A 258 11.45 4.98 -2.02
CA MET A 258 11.53 3.96 -3.06
C MET A 258 11.34 2.53 -2.54
N ILE A 259 11.78 2.23 -1.32
CA ILE A 259 11.73 0.86 -0.79
C ILE A 259 10.42 0.51 -0.07
N HIS A 260 9.75 1.49 0.55
CA HIS A 260 8.51 1.23 1.29
C HIS A 260 7.59 2.45 1.44
N GLY A 261 8.15 3.66 1.54
CA GLY A 261 7.35 4.87 1.75
C GLY A 261 6.31 5.10 0.65
N LEU A 262 6.63 4.76 -0.59
CA LEU A 262 5.69 4.81 -1.72
C LEU A 262 4.48 3.91 -1.49
N HIS A 263 4.69 2.70 -0.98
CA HIS A 263 3.62 1.75 -0.68
C HIS A 263 2.70 2.25 0.43
N HIS A 264 3.23 2.88 1.48
CA HIS A 264 2.39 3.55 2.49
C HIS A 264 1.66 4.78 1.94
N LYS A 265 2.28 5.52 1.03
CA LYS A 265 1.70 6.73 0.45
C LYS A 265 0.58 6.45 -0.54
N VAL A 266 0.77 5.48 -1.43
CA VAL A 266 -0.22 5.04 -2.45
C VAL A 266 -0.50 3.54 -2.32
N PRO A 267 -1.16 3.09 -1.23
CA PRO A 267 -1.30 1.67 -0.89
C PRO A 267 -2.15 0.87 -1.89
N PHE A 268 -2.83 1.56 -2.81
CA PHE A 268 -3.71 0.96 -3.82
C PHE A 268 -3.09 0.95 -5.23
N ASP A 269 -1.78 1.22 -5.37
CA ASP A 269 -1.06 1.03 -6.64
C ASP A 269 -0.66 -0.46 -6.81
N PRO A 270 -1.29 -1.21 -7.74
CA PRO A 270 -1.03 -2.64 -7.89
C PRO A 270 0.32 -2.95 -8.54
N MET A 271 1.00 -1.95 -9.10
CA MET A 271 2.26 -2.13 -9.83
C MET A 271 3.47 -1.80 -8.95
N ARG A 272 3.26 -1.30 -7.73
CA ARG A 272 4.35 -0.79 -6.85
C ARG A 272 4.30 -1.34 -5.43
N LEU A 273 3.70 -2.52 -5.29
CA LEU A 273 3.62 -3.25 -4.04
C LEU A 273 4.74 -4.29 -3.93
N VAL A 274 4.90 -5.13 -4.96
CA VAL A 274 5.87 -6.23 -4.95
C VAL A 274 7.28 -5.74 -5.24
N PHE A 275 8.28 -6.44 -4.70
CA PHE A 275 9.65 -5.98 -4.82
C PHE A 275 10.25 -6.34 -6.20
N PRO A 276 10.80 -5.37 -6.96
CA PRO A 276 11.30 -5.64 -8.31
C PRO A 276 12.47 -6.65 -8.34
N PRO A 277 12.50 -7.63 -9.28
CA PRO A 277 13.52 -8.69 -9.27
C PRO A 277 14.97 -8.22 -9.35
N LEU A 278 15.27 -7.18 -10.13
CA LEU A 278 16.65 -6.73 -10.32
C LEU A 278 17.27 -6.18 -9.01
N PRO A 279 16.66 -5.20 -8.31
CA PRO A 279 17.05 -4.84 -6.95
C PRO A 279 17.06 -6.02 -5.98
N ALA A 280 16.10 -6.94 -6.10
CA ALA A 280 16.02 -8.14 -5.25
C ALA A 280 17.24 -9.05 -5.41
N VAL A 281 17.77 -9.22 -6.62
CA VAL A 281 19.02 -9.97 -6.87
C VAL A 281 20.21 -9.31 -6.17
N ILE A 282 20.31 -7.98 -6.19
CA ILE A 282 21.40 -7.26 -5.51
C ILE A 282 21.34 -7.50 -4.00
N LEU A 283 20.15 -7.36 -3.39
CA LEU A 283 19.96 -7.66 -1.97
C LEU A 283 20.22 -9.13 -1.65
N CYS A 284 19.77 -10.04 -2.53
CA CYS A 284 20.02 -11.46 -2.41
C CYS A 284 21.52 -11.76 -2.35
N LEU A 285 22.32 -11.18 -3.25
CA LEU A 285 23.78 -11.35 -3.25
C LEU A 285 24.44 -10.74 -2.00
N PHE A 286 23.95 -9.57 -1.57
CA PHE A 286 24.42 -8.89 -0.36
C PHE A 286 24.24 -9.77 0.89
N PHE A 287 23.07 -10.38 1.08
CA PHE A 287 22.82 -11.28 2.21
C PHE A 287 23.44 -12.67 2.02
N TYR A 288 23.48 -13.20 0.80
CA TYR A 288 24.04 -14.53 0.52
C TYR A 288 25.54 -14.59 0.77
N THR A 289 26.30 -13.56 0.38
CA THR A 289 27.77 -13.54 0.46
C THR A 289 28.29 -13.88 1.86
N PRO A 290 27.92 -13.17 2.94
CA PRO A 290 28.38 -13.52 4.29
C PRO A 290 27.83 -14.87 4.76
N LEU A 291 26.57 -15.22 4.46
CA LEU A 291 26.00 -16.51 4.83
C LEU A 291 26.74 -17.69 4.18
N SER A 292 27.27 -17.49 2.97
CA SER A 292 28.06 -18.49 2.24
C SER A 292 29.41 -18.81 2.87
N LEU A 293 29.92 -17.91 3.72
CA LEU A 293 31.15 -18.11 4.48
C LEU A 293 30.91 -18.82 5.81
N ILE A 294 29.69 -18.76 6.35
CA ILE A 294 29.34 -19.27 7.68
C ILE A 294 28.72 -20.66 7.59
N PHE A 295 27.84 -20.89 6.61
CA PHE A 295 27.03 -22.11 6.55
C PHE A 295 27.60 -23.13 5.56
N PRO A 296 27.66 -24.44 5.91
CA PRO A 296 28.12 -25.50 5.02
C PRO A 296 27.25 -25.73 3.77
N GLN A 297 25.94 -25.45 3.85
CA GLN A 297 25.00 -25.66 2.74
C GLN A 297 24.29 -24.35 2.36
N PRO A 298 25.04 -23.31 1.93
CA PRO A 298 24.49 -21.96 1.79
C PRO A 298 23.56 -21.83 0.59
N ARG A 299 23.72 -22.67 -0.45
CA ARG A 299 22.82 -22.69 -1.62
C ARG A 299 21.44 -23.25 -1.28
N VAL A 300 21.38 -24.26 -0.41
CA VAL A 300 20.10 -24.82 0.07
C VAL A 300 19.42 -23.86 1.04
N LEU A 301 20.22 -23.22 1.91
CA LEU A 301 19.75 -22.13 2.76
C LEU A 301 19.13 -21.00 1.92
N LEU A 302 19.84 -20.57 0.86
CA LEU A 302 19.36 -19.55 -0.07
C LEU A 302 18.06 -19.96 -0.74
N ALA A 303 17.93 -21.21 -1.22
CA ALA A 303 16.71 -21.69 -1.85
C ALA A 303 15.51 -21.61 -0.89
N GLY A 304 15.71 -21.98 0.37
CA GLY A 304 14.70 -21.84 1.43
C GLY A 304 14.34 -20.38 1.70
N SER A 305 15.34 -19.50 1.84
CA SER A 305 15.12 -18.08 2.06
C SER A 305 14.39 -17.40 0.89
N LEU A 306 14.72 -17.75 -0.36
CA LEU A 306 14.05 -17.26 -1.56
C LEU A 306 12.61 -17.75 -1.65
N LEU A 307 12.32 -19.00 -1.25
CA LEU A 307 10.95 -19.49 -1.15
C LEU A 307 10.16 -18.73 -0.08
N GLY A 308 10.79 -18.44 1.07
CA GLY A 308 10.22 -17.58 2.10
C GLY A 308 9.88 -16.19 1.56
N TYR A 309 10.82 -15.55 0.86
CA TYR A 309 10.64 -14.26 0.19
C TYR A 309 9.49 -14.27 -0.81
N LEU A 310 9.46 -15.27 -1.69
CA LEU A 310 8.38 -15.40 -2.67
C LEU A 310 7.02 -15.55 -1.97
N GLY A 311 6.96 -16.37 -0.92
CA GLY A 311 5.77 -16.53 -0.09
C GLY A 311 5.33 -15.21 0.55
N TYR A 312 6.26 -14.46 1.15
CA TYR A 312 6.00 -13.14 1.72
C TYR A 312 5.41 -12.18 0.69
N ASP A 313 6.05 -12.03 -0.48
CA ASP A 313 5.69 -10.99 -1.44
C ASP A 313 4.30 -11.29 -2.07
N MET A 314 4.04 -12.58 -2.33
CA MET A 314 2.73 -13.03 -2.83
C MET A 314 1.64 -12.94 -1.77
N ILE A 315 1.94 -13.26 -0.51
CA ILE A 315 1.00 -13.03 0.60
C ILE A 315 0.70 -11.55 0.69
N HIS A 316 1.71 -10.69 0.75
CA HIS A 316 1.56 -9.24 0.87
C HIS A 316 0.65 -8.67 -0.23
N TYR A 317 0.91 -9.04 -1.48
CA TYR A 317 0.05 -8.65 -2.61
C TYR A 317 -1.38 -9.15 -2.44
N TYR A 318 -1.56 -10.41 -2.03
CA TYR A 318 -2.87 -11.01 -1.81
C TYR A 318 -3.62 -10.38 -0.63
N LEU A 319 -2.94 -9.91 0.42
CA LEU A 319 -3.59 -9.20 1.53
C LEU A 319 -4.20 -7.89 1.04
N HIS A 320 -3.53 -7.17 0.13
CA HIS A 320 -4.02 -5.93 -0.45
C HIS A 320 -5.16 -6.14 -1.45
N TYR A 321 -5.00 -7.05 -2.41
CA TYR A 321 -5.91 -7.17 -3.57
C TYR A 321 -6.84 -8.41 -3.55
N GLY A 322 -6.59 -9.35 -2.65
CA GLY A 322 -7.36 -10.59 -2.49
C GLY A 322 -8.59 -10.47 -1.58
N ASN A 323 -9.36 -11.55 -1.51
CA ASN A 323 -10.49 -11.70 -0.60
C ASN A 323 -10.33 -13.02 0.19
N PRO A 324 -9.40 -13.06 1.17
CA PRO A 324 -9.02 -14.30 1.85
C PRO A 324 -10.18 -14.89 2.64
N SER A 325 -10.48 -16.17 2.39
CA SER A 325 -11.42 -16.98 3.18
C SER A 325 -10.71 -17.85 4.22
N LEU A 326 -9.46 -18.23 3.97
CA LEU A 326 -8.66 -19.02 4.89
C LEU A 326 -8.40 -18.23 6.18
N LYS A 327 -8.67 -18.83 7.34
CA LYS A 327 -8.59 -18.18 8.67
C LYS A 327 -7.29 -17.41 8.89
N GLN A 328 -6.14 -18.00 8.53
CA GLN A 328 -4.84 -17.35 8.71
C GLN A 328 -4.67 -16.13 7.80
N LEU A 329 -4.94 -16.24 6.50
CA LEU A 329 -4.83 -15.12 5.56
C LEU A 329 -5.87 -14.04 5.84
N TYR A 330 -7.07 -14.41 6.32
CA TYR A 330 -8.09 -13.47 6.76
C TYR A 330 -7.63 -12.69 8.00
N PHE A 331 -7.02 -13.37 8.97
CA PHE A 331 -6.38 -12.72 10.12
C PHE A 331 -5.27 -11.78 9.65
N MET A 332 -4.35 -12.25 8.79
CA MET A 332 -3.24 -11.44 8.29
C MET A 332 -3.70 -10.23 7.49
N LYS A 333 -4.76 -10.35 6.68
CA LYS A 333 -5.32 -9.19 5.95
C LYS A 333 -5.78 -8.10 6.92
N ARG A 334 -6.52 -8.50 7.96
CA ARG A 334 -6.99 -7.56 8.98
C ARG A 334 -5.82 -6.98 9.78
N TYR A 335 -4.82 -7.79 10.10
CA TYR A 335 -3.62 -7.41 10.83
C TYR A 335 -2.81 -6.37 10.05
N HIS A 336 -2.51 -6.66 8.79
CA HIS A 336 -1.77 -5.78 7.88
C HIS A 336 -2.51 -4.49 7.55
N TYR A 337 -3.83 -4.53 7.43
CA TYR A 337 -4.62 -3.30 7.26
C TYR A 337 -4.60 -2.42 8.50
N GLN A 338 -4.57 -2.99 9.71
CA GLN A 338 -4.35 -2.18 10.91
C GLN A 338 -2.96 -1.58 10.93
N HIS A 339 -1.94 -2.30 10.48
CA HIS A 339 -0.59 -1.75 10.31
C HIS A 339 -0.59 -0.52 9.37
N HIS A 340 -1.16 -0.65 8.17
CA HIS A 340 -1.19 0.46 7.20
C HIS A 340 -1.98 1.68 7.68
N PHE A 341 -3.15 1.45 8.27
CA PHE A 341 -4.14 2.50 8.46
C PHE A 341 -4.35 2.90 9.92
N ALA A 342 -3.79 2.23 10.93
CA ALA A 342 -4.05 2.56 12.34
C ALA A 342 -2.82 2.50 13.25
N HIS A 343 -1.92 1.54 13.05
CA HIS A 343 -0.79 1.24 13.94
C HIS A 343 0.48 0.98 13.14
N GLN A 344 1.03 2.03 12.53
CA GLN A 344 2.19 1.92 11.63
C GLN A 344 3.49 1.51 12.36
N ASP A 345 3.53 1.69 13.67
CA ASP A 345 4.61 1.31 14.58
C ASP A 345 4.47 -0.10 15.17
N LEU A 346 3.48 -0.88 14.73
CA LEU A 346 3.22 -2.25 15.18
C LEU A 346 2.91 -3.15 13.97
N GLY A 347 2.97 -4.47 14.15
CA GLY A 347 2.54 -5.44 13.15
C GLY A 347 3.46 -5.52 11.94
N TYR A 348 4.75 -5.73 12.17
CA TYR A 348 5.76 -5.81 11.12
C TYR A 348 5.79 -7.17 10.42
N GLY A 349 5.22 -8.21 11.01
CA GLY A 349 5.06 -9.51 10.35
C GLY A 349 3.95 -9.47 9.31
N VAL A 350 4.28 -9.68 8.03
CA VAL A 350 3.32 -9.68 6.91
C VAL A 350 2.95 -11.11 6.52
N SER A 351 3.92 -12.02 6.46
CA SER A 351 3.67 -13.45 6.21
C SER A 351 3.02 -14.10 7.43
N ASN A 352 3.49 -13.76 8.63
CA ASN A 352 3.00 -14.26 9.91
C ASN A 352 3.45 -13.35 11.08
N PRO A 353 2.74 -13.35 12.22
CA PRO A 353 3.02 -12.46 13.35
C PRO A 353 4.04 -13.02 14.36
N LEU A 354 4.76 -14.11 14.06
CA LEU A 354 5.64 -14.79 15.04
C LEU A 354 6.62 -13.81 15.70
N TRP A 355 7.33 -13.04 14.89
CA TRP A 355 8.35 -12.11 15.38
C TRP A 355 7.74 -10.90 16.09
N ASP A 356 6.53 -10.48 15.71
CA ASP A 356 5.82 -9.45 16.47
C ASP A 356 5.50 -9.92 17.89
N PHE A 357 5.17 -11.19 18.09
CA PHE A 357 4.97 -11.74 19.43
C PHE A 357 6.29 -11.81 20.21
N VAL A 358 7.36 -12.30 19.57
CA VAL A 358 8.70 -12.42 20.19
C VAL A 358 9.22 -11.06 20.63
N PHE A 359 9.08 -10.03 19.80
CA PHE A 359 9.61 -8.69 20.04
C PHE A 359 8.57 -7.68 20.59
N LYS A 360 7.38 -8.15 20.95
CA LYS A 360 6.29 -7.37 21.56
C LYS A 360 5.82 -6.17 20.72
N THR A 361 5.70 -6.36 19.42
CA THR A 361 5.16 -5.38 18.45
C THR A 361 3.82 -5.84 17.84
N SER A 362 3.10 -6.74 18.52
CA SER A 362 1.87 -7.34 18.00
C SER A 362 0.65 -6.41 18.05
N ILE A 363 -0.11 -6.35 16.96
CA ILE A 363 -1.41 -5.65 16.91
C ILE A 363 -2.52 -6.53 17.50
N HIS A 364 -3.25 -5.99 18.47
CA HIS A 364 -4.40 -6.68 19.06
C HIS A 364 -5.66 -6.42 18.25
N LEU A 365 -6.04 -7.38 17.41
CA LEU A 365 -7.25 -7.27 16.60
C LEU A 365 -8.52 -7.44 17.43
N ARG A 366 -9.45 -6.50 17.30
CA ARG A 366 -10.80 -6.63 17.87
C ARG A 366 -11.50 -7.88 17.34
N LYS A 367 -12.23 -8.59 18.22
CA LYS A 367 -13.15 -9.66 17.81
C LYS A 367 -14.34 -9.08 17.05
N LEU A 368 -14.57 -9.56 15.83
CA LEU A 368 -15.72 -9.15 15.02
C LEU A 368 -16.88 -10.11 15.24
N THR A 369 -18.10 -9.58 15.17
CA THR A 369 -19.35 -10.36 15.21
C THR A 369 -19.70 -10.99 13.87
N PHE A 370 -19.06 -10.54 12.78
CA PHE A 370 -19.25 -11.04 11.42
C PHE A 370 -17.93 -11.02 10.64
N HIS A 371 -17.88 -11.77 9.53
CA HIS A 371 -16.74 -11.75 8.61
C HIS A 371 -16.80 -10.55 7.67
N LEU A 372 -15.68 -9.85 7.53
CA LEU A 372 -15.50 -8.81 6.54
C LEU A 372 -15.41 -9.43 5.14
N LYS A 373 -15.93 -8.73 4.15
CA LYS A 373 -15.80 -9.09 2.72
C LYS A 373 -15.20 -7.90 2.00
N TRP A 374 -14.23 -8.12 1.12
CA TRP A 374 -13.61 -7.05 0.32
C TRP A 374 -14.00 -7.10 -1.17
N LYS A 375 -14.76 -8.13 -1.57
CA LYS A 375 -15.39 -8.28 -2.88
C LYS A 375 -16.82 -8.76 -2.70
#